data_AF-A0A932CQ12-F1
#
_entry.id   AF-A0A932CQ12-F1
#
_cell.length_a   1.000
_cell.length_b   1.000
_cell.length_c   1.000
_cell.angle_alpha   90.00
_cell.angle_beta   90.00
_cell.angle_gamma   90.00
#
_symmetry.space_group_name_H-M   'P 1'
#
loop_
_entity.id
_entity.type
_entity.pdbx_description
1 polymer ?
#
loop_
_entity_poly.entity_id
_entity_poly.type
_entity_poly.pdbx_seq_one_letter_code
_entity_poly.pdbx_strand_id
1 'polypeptide(L)' 'GKVQQRAKLFDGIHPQVVHADGHWWYPEMPAEDPSLFGVWESNINAIAPGSSEMFDYEGDNPLRALLCRVYRAG' A
#
# COMPACT_ATOMS: atom_id res chain seq x y z
N GLY A 1 2.58 0.45 9.06
CA GLY A 1 3.00 1.78 8.58
C GLY A 1 1.79 2.62 8.18
N LYS A 2 2.00 3.70 7.44
CA LYS A 2 0.92 4.48 6.79
C LYS A 2 1.39 4.93 5.41
N VAL A 3 0.46 5.01 4.47
CA VAL A 3 0.64 5.58 3.13
C VAL A 3 -0.52 6.54 2.86
N GLN A 4 -0.37 7.41 1.86
CA GLN A 4 -1.39 8.36 1.45
C GLN A 4 -1.73 8.18 -0.03
N GLN A 5 -3.01 7.95 -0.30
CA GLN A 5 -3.55 7.82 -1.65
C GLN A 5 -4.81 8.67 -1.80
N ARG A 6 -5.18 8.98 -3.05
CA ARG A 6 -6.41 9.70 -3.36
C ARG A 6 -7.58 8.74 -3.39
N ALA A 7 -8.54 8.93 -2.48
CA ALA A 7 -9.75 8.12 -2.46
C ALA A 7 -10.65 8.39 -3.67
N LYS A 8 -11.17 7.30 -4.26
CA LYS A 8 -12.24 7.30 -5.26
C LYS A 8 -13.38 6.44 -4.74
N LEU A 9 -14.60 7.00 -4.67
CA LEU A 9 -15.79 6.22 -4.29
C LEU A 9 -16.14 5.26 -5.43
N PHE A 10 -16.39 4.01 -5.05
CA PHE A 10 -16.67 2.93 -6.00
C PHE A 10 -17.59 1.89 -5.35
N ASP A 11 -18.78 1.70 -5.93
CA ASP A 11 -19.81 0.80 -5.36
C ASP A 11 -19.62 -0.67 -5.80
N GLY A 12 -18.57 -1.00 -6.58
CA GLY A 12 -18.32 -2.34 -7.10
C GLY A 12 -17.52 -3.26 -6.17
N ILE A 13 -17.27 -2.86 -4.92
CA ILE A 13 -16.60 -3.68 -3.89
C ILE A 13 -17.40 -3.67 -2.58
N HIS A 14 -17.11 -4.63 -1.69
CA HIS A 14 -17.80 -4.72 -0.40
C HIS A 14 -17.62 -3.42 0.43
N PRO A 15 -18.66 -2.91 1.12
CA PRO A 15 -18.60 -1.62 1.84
C PRO A 15 -17.52 -1.50 2.92
N GLN A 16 -16.99 -2.63 3.41
CA GLN A 16 -15.92 -2.69 4.41
C GLN A 16 -14.54 -2.99 3.82
N VAL A 17 -14.42 -2.98 2.49
CA VAL A 17 -13.17 -3.24 1.76
C VAL A 17 -12.71 -1.96 1.09
N VAL A 18 -11.40 -1.74 1.11
CA VAL A 18 -10.73 -0.71 0.32
C VAL A 18 -9.73 -1.39 -0.61
N HIS A 19 -9.66 -0.92 -1.85
CA HIS A 19 -8.57 -1.26 -2.77
C HIS A 19 -7.53 -0.15 -2.69
N ALA A 20 -6.31 -0.50 -2.28
CA ALA A 20 -5.17 0.41 -2.26
C ALA A 20 -4.19 -0.02 -3.36
N ASP A 21 -3.67 0.95 -4.11
CA ASP A 21 -2.81 0.64 -5.24
C ASP A 21 -1.39 0.30 -4.75
N GLY A 22 -0.84 -0.79 -5.26
CA GLY A 22 0.56 -1.18 -5.07
C GLY A 22 1.42 -0.79 -6.26
N HIS A 23 2.74 -0.84 -6.08
CA HIS A 23 3.73 -0.59 -7.14
C HIS A 23 3.64 0.80 -7.80
N TRP A 24 3.23 1.81 -7.03
CA TRP A 24 3.17 3.20 -7.50
C TRP A 24 4.34 4.04 -6.96
N TRP A 25 4.68 5.11 -7.68
CA TRP A 25 5.64 6.14 -7.29
C TRP A 25 5.31 7.47 -8.00
N TYR A 26 5.98 8.54 -7.61
CA TYR A 26 5.88 9.90 -8.14
C TYR A 26 7.15 10.24 -8.93
N PRO A 27 7.20 10.03 -10.27
CA PRO A 27 8.37 10.31 -11.09
C PRO A 27 8.92 11.74 -10.99
N GLU A 28 8.09 12.68 -10.55
CA GLU A 28 8.43 14.08 -10.32
C GLU A 28 9.21 14.33 -9.01
N MET A 29 9.29 13.34 -8.11
CA MET A 29 10.04 13.44 -6.85
C MET A 29 11.51 13.00 -7.01
N PRO A 30 12.41 13.36 -6.09
CA PRO A 30 13.82 12.97 -6.14
C PRO A 30 14.02 11.45 -6.21
N ALA A 31 15.00 11.02 -7.02
CA ALA A 31 15.29 9.61 -7.25
C ALA A 31 16.08 8.98 -6.09
N GLU A 32 16.86 9.80 -5.38
CA GLU A 32 17.78 9.37 -4.36
C GLU A 32 17.06 8.99 -3.06
N ASP A 33 17.70 8.12 -2.28
CA ASP A 33 17.29 7.85 -0.90
C ASP A 33 17.38 9.15 -0.07
N PRO A 34 16.38 9.49 0.77
CA PRO A 34 15.27 8.63 1.20
C PRO A 34 14.00 8.74 0.35
N SER A 35 13.93 9.63 -0.63
CA SER A 35 12.69 9.85 -1.37
C SER A 35 12.34 8.66 -2.25
N LEU A 36 13.29 8.18 -3.06
CA LEU A 36 13.09 7.08 -4.01
C LEU A 36 11.80 7.26 -4.83
N PHE A 37 11.58 8.47 -5.38
CA PHE A 37 10.34 8.84 -6.07
C PHE A 37 9.07 8.76 -5.21
N GLY A 38 9.16 8.97 -3.90
CA GLY A 38 8.01 8.98 -2.99
C GLY A 38 7.29 7.63 -2.84
N VAL A 39 8.03 6.52 -2.99
CA VAL A 39 7.47 5.16 -2.84
C VAL A 39 6.95 4.90 -1.42
N TRP A 40 7.54 5.53 -0.40
CA TRP A 40 7.16 5.34 1.00
C TRP A 40 5.81 5.98 1.34
N GLU A 41 5.41 6.99 0.57
CA GLU A 41 4.15 7.70 0.70
C GLU A 41 3.06 7.08 -0.16
N SER A 42 3.38 6.55 -1.34
CA SER A 42 2.41 6.14 -2.36
C SER A 42 2.13 4.64 -2.41
N ASN A 43 3.10 3.79 -2.09
CA ASN A 43 3.02 2.36 -2.35
C ASN A 43 2.53 1.57 -1.13
N ILE A 44 1.34 0.95 -1.19
CA ILE A 44 0.82 0.16 -0.07
C ILE A 44 1.73 -1.00 0.34
N ASN A 45 2.52 -1.53 -0.60
CA ASN A 45 3.47 -2.62 -0.33
C ASN A 45 4.58 -2.20 0.64
N ALA A 46 4.85 -0.90 0.78
CA ALA A 46 5.83 -0.38 1.75
C ALA A 46 5.39 -0.63 3.21
N ILE A 47 4.12 -0.90 3.45
CA ILE A 47 3.56 -1.13 4.79
C ILE A 47 2.89 -2.49 4.95
N ALA A 48 2.88 -3.31 3.89
CA ALA A 48 2.42 -4.68 3.95
C ALA A 48 3.37 -5.51 4.84
N PRO A 49 2.85 -6.44 5.65
CA PRO A 49 3.70 -7.32 6.43
C PRO A 49 4.59 -8.17 5.50
N GLY A 50 5.83 -8.37 5.90
CA GLY A 50 6.83 -9.06 5.08
C GLY A 50 7.87 -9.78 5.91
N SER A 51 7.43 -10.71 6.78
CA SER A 51 8.34 -11.66 7.44
C SER A 51 8.23 -13.01 6.76
N SER A 52 9.36 -13.75 6.73
CA SER A 52 9.42 -15.11 6.17
C SER A 52 8.45 -16.08 6.85
N GLU A 53 8.02 -15.78 8.08
CA GLU A 53 7.03 -16.55 8.83
C GLU A 53 5.60 -16.40 8.28
N MET A 54 5.31 -15.31 7.55
CA MET A 54 4.01 -15.07 6.94
C MET A 54 3.92 -15.58 5.50
N PHE A 55 5.04 -16.05 4.94
CA PHE A 55 5.04 -16.61 3.60
C PHE A 55 4.56 -18.04 3.65
N ASP A 56 3.84 -18.45 2.62
CA ASP A 56 3.53 -19.87 2.46
C ASP A 56 4.80 -20.66 2.06
N TYR A 57 4.66 -21.98 1.91
CA TYR A 57 5.80 -22.83 1.56
C TYR A 57 6.32 -22.56 0.13
N GLU A 58 5.56 -21.86 -0.71
CA GLU A 58 5.92 -21.47 -2.08
C GLU A 58 6.55 -20.07 -2.13
N GLY A 59 6.54 -19.33 -1.02
CA GLY A 59 7.09 -17.98 -0.91
C GLY A 59 6.09 -16.86 -1.24
N ASP A 60 4.79 -17.15 -1.28
CA ASP A 60 3.76 -16.13 -1.51
C ASP A 60 3.61 -15.21 -0.29
N ASN A 61 3.39 -13.93 -0.54
CA ASN A 61 3.20 -12.91 0.49
C ASN A 61 1.70 -12.55 0.60
N PRO A 62 1.12 -12.47 1.81
CA PRO A 62 -0.25 -12.02 1.99
C PRO A 62 -0.45 -10.53 1.64
N LEU A 63 -0.59 -10.23 0.35
CA LEU A 63 -0.87 -8.88 -0.18
C LEU A 63 -2.36 -8.53 -0.20
N ARG A 64 -3.23 -9.42 0.28
CA ARG A 64 -4.69 -9.28 0.23
C ARG A 64 -5.34 -9.59 1.57
N ALA A 65 -6.55 -9.05 1.77
CA ALA A 65 -7.37 -9.24 2.98
C ALA A 65 -6.69 -8.80 4.29
N LEU A 66 -5.78 -7.84 4.23
CA LEU A 66 -5.15 -7.23 5.39
C LEU A 66 -6.11 -6.25 6.08
N LEU A 67 -6.04 -6.19 7.41
CA LEU A 67 -6.81 -5.21 8.19
C LEU A 67 -6.12 -3.84 8.14
N CYS A 68 -6.91 -2.80 7.92
CA CYS A 68 -6.42 -1.43 7.87
C CYS A 68 -7.43 -0.44 8.45
N ARG A 69 -6.99 0.80 8.68
CA ARG A 69 -7.85 1.94 8.98
C ARG A 69 -7.64 3.01 7.92
N VAL A 70 -8.73 3.51 7.35
CA VAL A 70 -8.73 4.65 6.42
C VAL A 70 -9.21 5.89 7.17
N TYR A 71 -8.50 7.00 6.98
CA TYR A 71 -8.85 8.29 7.55
C TYR A 71 -8.40 9.41 6.61
N ARG A 72 -8.99 10.61 6.76
CA ARG A 72 -8.62 11.78 5.97
C ARG A 72 -7.16 12.16 6.25
N ALA A 73 -6.37 12.36 5.20
CA ALA A 73 -5.02 12.90 5.34
C ALA A 73 -5.07 14.31 5.94
N GLY A 74 -4.16 14.60 6.87
CA GLY A 74 -4.03 15.91 7.52
C GLY A 74 -3.45 16.97 6.62
#